data_AF-A0A2V8DMN0-F1
#
_entry.id   AF-A0A2V8DMN0-F1
#
_cell.length_a   1.000
_cell.length_b   1.000
_cell.length_c   1.000
_cell.angle_alpha   90.00
_cell.angle_beta   90.00
_cell.angle_gamma   90.00
#
_symmetry.space_group_name_H-M   'P 1'
#
loop_
_entity.id
_entity.type
_entity.pdbx_description
1 polymer ?
#
loop_
_entity_poly.entity_id
_entity_poly.type
_entity_poly.pdbx_seq_one_letter_code
_entity_poly.pdbx_strand_id
1 'polypeptide(L)'
;AYTTNLPLVRAVDDDVLLVHTWEGQPLPREHGGPCRMITPKLYAWKGAKWIRKIEFLAADRKGFWEVRGYSNSAEPWFNDRYAT
;
A
#
# COMPACT_ATOMS: atom_id res chain seq x y z
N ALA A 1 12.26 8.28 4.36
CA ALA A 1 11.10 8.32 3.45
C ALA A 1 10.33 7.01 3.58
N TYR A 2 9.01 7.02 3.43
CA TYR A 2 8.18 5.82 3.43
C TYR A 2 7.95 5.36 1.98
N THR A 3 8.15 4.07 1.74
CA THR A 3 7.83 3.37 0.49
C THR A 3 7.22 2.02 0.84
N THR A 4 6.44 1.48 -0.08
CA THR A 4 5.96 0.09 -0.06
C THR A 4 5.82 -0.37 -1.51
N ASN A 5 5.73 -1.67 -1.69
CA ASN A 5 5.70 -2.36 -2.98
C ASN A 5 4.55 -3.36 -3.01
N LEU A 6 4.04 -3.61 -4.20
CA LEU A 6 3.03 -4.60 -4.49
C LEU A 6 3.43 -5.33 -5.77
N PRO A 7 3.22 -6.66 -5.86
CA PRO A 7 3.16 -7.32 -7.16
C PRO A 7 2.14 -6.63 -8.06
N LEU A 8 2.43 -6.49 -9.36
CA LEU A 8 1.54 -5.80 -10.30
C LEU A 8 0.11 -6.36 -10.26
N VAL A 9 -0.03 -7.68 -10.21
CA VAL A 9 -1.33 -8.38 -10.09
C VAL A 9 -2.13 -7.96 -8.85
N ARG A 10 -1.47 -7.64 -7.73
CA ARG A 10 -2.12 -7.12 -6.53
C ARG A 10 -2.42 -5.63 -6.62
N ALA A 11 -1.64 -4.87 -7.41
CA ALA A 11 -1.84 -3.43 -7.56
C ALA A 11 -2.99 -3.08 -8.52
N VAL A 12 -3.35 -3.99 -9.43
CA VAL A 12 -4.43 -3.83 -10.42
C VAL A 12 -5.65 -4.70 -10.13
N ASP A 13 -5.74 -5.23 -8.91
CA ASP A 13 -6.91 -5.99 -8.45
C ASP A 13 -8.15 -5.08 -8.45
N ASP A 14 -9.33 -5.67 -8.60
CA ASP A 14 -10.59 -4.97 -8.89
C ASP A 14 -11.07 -4.03 -7.77
N ASP A 15 -10.64 -4.31 -6.54
CA ASP A 15 -11.00 -3.59 -5.32
C ASP A 15 -9.90 -2.62 -4.84
N VAL A 16 -8.82 -2.46 -5.61
CA VAL A 16 -7.70 -1.60 -5.26
C VAL A 16 -7.93 -0.18 -5.77
N LEU A 17 -7.78 0.80 -4.87
CA LEU A 17 -8.15 2.19 -5.14
C LEU A 17 -6.99 3.15 -4.92
N LEU A 18 -6.84 4.09 -5.85
CA LEU A 18 -6.19 5.38 -5.58
C LEU A 18 -7.25 6.38 -5.19
N VAL A 19 -7.21 6.84 -3.94
CA VAL A 19 -8.24 7.67 -3.34
C VAL A 19 -7.72 9.08 -3.15
N HIS A 20 -8.41 10.05 -3.76
CA HIS A 20 -8.16 11.49 -3.60
C HIS A 20 -9.34 12.25 -2.97
N THR A 21 -10.54 11.65 -2.96
CA THR A 21 -11.79 12.25 -2.50
C THR A 21 -12.58 11.24 -1.67
N TRP A 22 -13.26 11.72 -0.63
CA TRP A 22 -14.13 10.94 0.23
C TRP A 22 -15.42 11.75 0.50
N GLU A 23 -16.60 11.16 0.29
CA GLU A 23 -17.90 11.83 0.44
C GLU A 23 -17.98 13.20 -0.26
N GLY A 24 -17.43 13.27 -1.49
CA GLY A 24 -17.42 14.50 -2.28
C GLY A 24 -16.42 15.57 -1.82
N GLN A 25 -15.69 15.34 -0.73
CA GLN A 25 -14.67 16.27 -0.19
C GLN A 25 -13.25 15.78 -0.47
N PRO A 26 -12.26 16.69 -0.60
CA PRO A 26 -10.85 16.30 -0.69
C PRO A 26 -10.45 15.41 0.50
N LEU A 27 -9.66 14.35 0.23
CA LEU A 27 -9.22 13.43 1.28
C LEU A 27 -8.42 14.19 2.36
N PRO A 28 -8.80 14.12 3.65
CA PRO A 28 -8.06 14.81 4.72
C PRO A 28 -6.62 14.33 4.85
N ARG A 29 -5.75 15.22 5.35
CA ARG A 29 -4.32 14.92 5.50
C ARG A 29 -4.07 13.74 6.45
N GLU A 30 -4.78 13.61 7.57
CA GLU A 30 -4.63 12.46 8.48
C GLU A 30 -4.89 11.11 7.77
N HIS A 31 -5.83 11.12 6.82
CA HIS A 31 -6.26 9.95 6.07
C HIS A 31 -5.42 9.69 4.82
N GLY A 32 -4.44 10.53 4.50
CA GLY A 32 -3.50 10.32 3.41
C GLY A 32 -3.65 11.27 2.23
N GLY A 33 -4.43 12.34 2.34
CA GLY A 33 -4.58 13.35 1.30
C GLY A 33 -3.26 14.01 0.88
N PRO A 34 -3.07 14.38 -0.40
CA PRO A 34 -4.10 14.44 -1.44
C PRO A 34 -4.37 13.09 -2.14
N CYS A 35 -3.57 12.06 -1.90
CA CYS A 35 -3.73 10.76 -2.54
C CYS A 35 -3.19 9.64 -1.66
N ARG A 36 -3.97 8.56 -1.52
CA ARG A 36 -3.55 7.31 -0.90
C ARG A 36 -3.90 6.12 -1.77
N MET A 37 -3.26 4.98 -1.49
CA MET A 37 -3.69 3.68 -1.99
C MET A 37 -4.47 2.94 -0.90
N ILE A 38 -5.52 2.23 -1.31
CA ILE A 38 -6.25 1.26 -0.49
C ILE A 38 -6.12 -0.10 -1.18
N THR A 39 -5.60 -1.08 -0.46
CA THR A 39 -5.45 -2.47 -0.88
C THR A 39 -6.25 -3.36 0.09
N PRO A 40 -7.56 -3.55 -0.11
CA PRO A 40 -8.46 -4.10 0.92
C PRO A 40 -8.05 -5.49 1.42
N LYS A 41 -7.49 -6.32 0.53
CA LYS A 41 -7.11 -7.70 0.82
C LYS A 41 -5.79 -7.84 1.60
N LEU A 42 -5.02 -6.76 1.80
CA LEU A 42 -3.68 -6.79 2.41
C LEU A 42 -3.62 -5.97 3.71
N TYR A 43 -2.65 -6.27 4.58
CA TYR A 43 -2.42 -5.43 5.76
C TYR A 43 -2.06 -3.99 5.39
N ALA A 44 -2.44 -3.07 6.29
CA ALA A 44 -2.46 -1.64 6.04
C ALA A 44 -1.10 -1.01 5.69
N TRP A 45 0.04 -1.65 5.98
CA TRP A 45 1.34 -1.10 5.58
C TRP A 45 1.60 -1.15 4.07
N LYS A 46 0.79 -1.88 3.31
CA LYS A 46 0.77 -1.84 1.84
C LYS A 46 -0.07 -0.69 1.26
N GLY A 47 -0.97 -0.11 2.06
CA GLY A 47 -1.79 1.04 1.68
C GLY A 47 -1.07 2.37 1.91
N ALA A 48 -0.27 2.80 0.93
CA ALA A 48 0.54 4.01 1.05
C ALA A 48 -0.32 5.28 1.22
N LYS A 49 0.01 6.11 2.23
CA LYS A 49 -0.53 7.47 2.40
C LYS A 49 0.39 8.51 1.79
N TRP A 50 -0.18 9.64 1.35
CA TRP A 50 0.56 10.79 0.82
C TRP A 50 1.41 10.45 -0.41
N ILE A 51 0.83 9.72 -1.36
CA ILE A 51 1.52 9.26 -2.56
C ILE A 51 2.03 10.45 -3.36
N ARG A 52 3.33 10.41 -3.68
CA ARG A 52 4.00 11.40 -4.55
C ARG A 52 4.52 10.82 -5.86
N LYS A 53 4.80 9.51 -5.89
CA LYS A 53 5.35 8.79 -7.04
C LYS A 53 4.86 7.35 -6.98
N ILE A 54 4.47 6.82 -8.15
CA ILE A 54 4.29 5.40 -8.40
C ILE A 54 5.35 5.02 -9.43
N GLU A 55 6.07 3.93 -9.19
CA GLU A 55 7.18 3.50 -10.03
C GLU A 55 7.03 2.01 -10.33
N PHE A 56 7.08 1.66 -11.60
CA PHE A 56 7.11 0.27 -12.04
C PHE A 56 8.56 -0.23 -12.00
N LEU A 57 8.78 -1.37 -11.36
CA LEU A 57 10.09 -2.00 -11.21
C LEU A 57 10.08 -3.36 -11.89
N ALA A 58 11.18 -3.74 -12.51
CA ALA A 58 11.34 -5.05 -13.14
C ALA A 58 11.53 -6.19 -12.13
N ALA A 59 11.91 -5.86 -10.89
CA ALA A 59 12.13 -6.81 -9.80
C ALA A 59 11.62 -6.25 -8.49
N ASP A 60 11.31 -7.15 -7.56
CA ASP A 60 10.80 -6.78 -6.25
C ASP A 60 11.81 -5.94 -5.44
N ARG A 61 11.30 -4.95 -4.72
CA ARG A 61 12.10 -4.11 -3.82
C ARG A 61 11.32 -3.82 -2.56
N LYS A 62 11.82 -4.35 -1.44
CA LYS A 62 11.22 -4.13 -0.11
C LYS A 62 11.13 -2.65 0.25
N GLY A 63 9.98 -2.27 0.80
CA GLY A 63 9.70 -0.94 1.32
C GLY A 63 10.13 -0.72 2.77
N PHE A 64 9.55 0.29 3.39
CA PHE A 64 9.93 0.75 4.73
C PHE A 64 9.67 -0.28 5.83
N TRP A 65 8.52 -0.95 5.82
CA TRP A 65 8.18 -1.91 6.88
C TRP A 65 8.77 -3.30 6.59
N GLU A 66 8.86 -3.65 5.31
CA GLU A 66 9.31 -4.94 4.82
C GLU A 66 10.81 -5.16 5.11
N VAL A 67 11.63 -4.10 5.09
CA VAL A 67 13.03 -4.16 5.55
C VAL A 67 13.17 -4.15 7.08
N ARG A 68 12.08 -3.91 7.82
CA ARG A 68 12.02 -3.86 9.29
C ARG A 68 11.30 -5.06 9.90
N GLY A 69 11.26 -6.17 9.17
CA GLY A 69 10.71 -7.43 9.66
C GLY A 69 9.21 -7.61 9.47
N TYR A 70 8.52 -6.71 8.75
CA TYR A 70 7.15 -6.98 8.32
C TYR A 70 7.14 -7.86 7.08
N SER A 71 6.07 -8.64 6.92
CA SER A 71 5.91 -9.49 5.74
C SER A 71 5.82 -8.66 4.46
N ASN A 72 6.44 -9.19 3.40
CA ASN A 72 6.35 -8.61 2.08
C ASN A 72 5.02 -8.94 1.38
N SER A 73 4.40 -10.09 1.68
CA SER A 73 3.10 -10.46 1.11
C SER A 73 1.97 -9.66 1.78
N ALA A 74 2.07 -9.49 3.10
CA ALA A 74 1.09 -8.81 3.94
C ALA A 74 -0.32 -9.45 3.90
N GLU A 75 -0.41 -10.77 3.74
CA GLU A 75 -1.67 -11.51 3.65
C GLU A 75 -2.31 -11.75 5.04
N PRO A 76 -3.43 -11.08 5.37
CA PRO A 76 -4.06 -11.19 6.69
C PRO A 76 -4.68 -12.57 6.93
N TRP A 77 -5.16 -13.23 5.87
CA TRP A 77 -5.82 -14.54 5.94
C TRP A 77 -4.90 -15.66 6.40
N PHE A 78 -3.58 -15.50 6.20
CA PHE A 78 -2.56 -16.46 6.62
C PHE A 78 -1.82 -16.03 7.89
N ASN A 79 -2.28 -14.96 8.57
CA ASN A 79 -1.55 -14.30 9.66
C ASN A 79 -0.10 -13.94 9.29
N ASP A 80 0.14 -13.60 8.01
CA ASP A 80 1.48 -13.31 7.49
C ASP A 80 1.86 -11.85 7.81
N ARG A 81 2.12 -11.60 9.10
CA ARG A 81 2.42 -10.27 9.61
C ARG A 81 3.90 -9.92 9.59
N TYR A 82 4.75 -10.88 9.92
CA TYR A 82 6.19 -10.68 10.10
C TYR A 82 6.98 -11.53 9.12
N ALA A 83 8.10 -11.00 8.64
CA ALA A 83 9.06 -11.78 7.88
C ALA A 83 9.63 -12.88 8.77
N THR A 84 9.70 -14.09 8.22
CA THR A 84 10.41 -15.22 8.82
C THR A 84 11.91 -15.09 8.66
#